data_AF-A0A4D6M4V5-F1
#
_entry.id   AF-A0A4D6M4V5-F1
#
_cell.length_a   1.000
_cell.length_b   1.000
_cell.length_c   1.000
_cell.angle_alpha   90.00
_cell.angle_beta   90.00
_cell.angle_gamma   90.00
#
_symmetry.space_group_name_H-M   'P 1'
#
loop_
_entity.id
_entity.type
_entity.pdbx_description
1 polymer ?
#
loop_
_entity_poly.entity_id
_entity_poly.type
_entity_poly.pdbx_seq_one_letter_code
_entity_poly.pdbx_strand_id
1 'polypeptide(L)'
;MAMSHEDMLKRARQLKKIKTTTSGASPSAPPPRIELHEETSEPDLEPLTRKFKSRGKKHGRKHNYLRHDINLLRTQDLKTLHESILANLHKAEASSFMLMDQFNLQSTQKSLDLEQKNQALALSQTETSRLTSEVAELTTQIKEKDELLADLHNQLKTLEAEKKS
;
A
#
# COMPACT_ATOMS: atom_id res chain seq x y z
N MET A 1 -10.78 -6.16 33.19
CA MET A 1 -9.92 -7.36 33.17
C MET A 1 -9.23 -7.42 31.82
N ALA A 2 -7.91 -7.22 31.77
CA ALA A 2 -7.13 -7.33 30.53
C ALA A 2 -6.91 -8.81 30.21
N MET A 3 -7.21 -9.24 28.98
CA MET A 3 -7.01 -10.64 28.57
C MET A 3 -5.51 -10.95 28.48
N SER A 4 -5.12 -12.11 29.00
CA SER A 4 -3.74 -12.60 28.95
C SER A 4 -3.29 -12.79 27.49
N HIS A 5 -1.99 -12.59 27.24
CA HIS A 5 -1.37 -12.81 25.94
C HIS A 5 -1.66 -14.22 25.38
N GLU A 6 -1.68 -15.22 26.27
CA GLU A 6 -2.01 -16.61 25.96
C GLU A 6 -3.45 -16.77 25.42
N ASP A 7 -4.41 -16.05 26.02
CA ASP A 7 -5.82 -16.09 25.64
C ASP A 7 -6.06 -15.39 24.29
N MET A 8 -5.30 -14.31 24.05
CA MET A 8 -5.31 -13.61 22.77
C MET A 8 -4.81 -14.52 21.64
N LEU A 9 -3.74 -15.28 21.90
CA LEU A 9 -3.17 -16.22 20.93
C LEU A 9 -4.10 -17.40 20.64
N LYS A 10 -4.80 -17.92 21.66
CA LYS A 10 -5.81 -18.97 21.51
C LYS A 10 -7.01 -18.49 20.67
N ARG A 11 -7.49 -17.25 20.88
CA ARG A 11 -8.55 -16.65 20.06
C ARG A 11 -8.12 -16.47 18.59
N ALA A 12 -6.92 -15.96 18.35
CA ALA A 12 -6.38 -15.80 16.99
C ALA A 12 -6.32 -17.14 16.24
N ARG A 13 -5.94 -18.22 16.93
CA ARG A 13 -5.91 -19.58 16.36
C ARG A 13 -7.29 -20.14 16.09
N GLN A 14 -8.29 -19.83 16.91
CA GLN A 14 -9.68 -20.25 16.67
C GLN A 14 -10.32 -19.51 15.48
N LEU A 15 -10.07 -18.20 15.33
CA LEU A 15 -10.56 -17.42 14.19
C LEU A 15 -10.01 -17.94 12.85
N LYS A 16 -8.78 -18.48 12.84
CA LYS A 16 -8.17 -19.09 11.66
C LYS A 16 -8.85 -20.40 11.22
N LYS A 17 -9.61 -21.05 12.11
CA LYS A 17 -10.32 -22.32 11.82
C LYS A 17 -11.76 -22.14 11.34
N ILE A 18 -12.33 -20.93 11.41
CA ILE A 18 -13.75 -20.69 11.04
C ILE A 18 -13.92 -20.42 9.53
N LYS A 19 -12.83 -20.30 8.75
CA LYS A 19 -12.89 -20.15 7.28
C LYS A 19 -12.79 -21.50 6.55
N THR A 20 -13.71 -22.44 6.79
CA THR A 20 -14.05 -23.54 5.84
C THR A 20 -15.25 -24.34 6.34
N THR A 21 -16.45 -23.78 6.29
CA THR A 21 -17.69 -24.59 6.19
C THR A 21 -18.68 -23.85 5.29
N THR A 22 -18.47 -23.93 3.99
CA THR A 22 -19.56 -23.86 3.02
C THR A 22 -19.44 -25.09 2.14
N SER A 23 -20.31 -26.04 2.44
CA SER A 23 -20.56 -27.26 1.68
C SER A 23 -21.03 -26.90 0.27
N GLY A 24 -20.35 -27.43 -0.76
CA GLY A 24 -20.91 -27.51 -2.11
C GLY A 24 -19.89 -27.42 -3.26
N ALA A 25 -19.54 -28.59 -3.82
CA ALA A 25 -19.00 -28.85 -5.17
C ALA A 25 -17.49 -28.59 -5.49
N SER A 26 -16.80 -29.67 -5.86
CA SER A 26 -15.47 -29.82 -6.50
C SER A 26 -15.38 -29.27 -7.94
N PRO A 27 -14.22 -29.36 -8.65
CA PRO A 27 -12.82 -29.12 -8.25
C PRO A 27 -12.04 -28.22 -9.26
N SER A 28 -10.87 -27.69 -8.86
CA SER A 28 -9.67 -27.40 -9.71
C SER A 28 -9.00 -26.05 -9.41
N ALA A 29 -8.06 -26.05 -8.45
CA ALA A 29 -6.77 -25.31 -8.51
C ALA A 29 -5.99 -25.54 -7.20
N PRO A 30 -4.65 -25.72 -7.23
CA PRO A 30 -3.85 -25.76 -6.01
C PRO A 30 -3.69 -24.34 -5.42
N PRO A 31 -3.64 -24.19 -4.09
CA PRO A 31 -3.48 -22.87 -3.45
C PRO A 31 -2.07 -22.30 -3.69
N PRO A 32 -1.92 -20.97 -3.81
CA PRO A 32 -0.63 -20.36 -4.09
C PRO A 32 0.29 -20.48 -2.87
N ARG A 33 1.49 -21.03 -3.10
CA ARG A 33 2.59 -21.12 -2.15
C ARG A 33 3.17 -19.72 -1.94
N ILE A 34 3.11 -19.21 -0.72
CA ILE A 34 3.78 -17.94 -0.34
C ILE A 34 5.12 -18.32 0.28
N GLU A 35 6.20 -18.10 -0.46
CA GLU A 35 7.56 -18.15 0.08
C GLU A 35 7.86 -16.79 0.71
N LEU A 36 8.07 -16.80 2.04
CA LEU A 36 8.54 -15.64 2.80
C LEU A 36 10.05 -15.53 2.59
N HIS A 37 10.49 -14.49 1.88
CA HIS A 37 11.88 -14.05 1.90
C HIS A 37 12.01 -12.89 2.88
N GLU A 38 12.63 -13.15 4.03
CA GLU A 38 13.31 -12.14 4.83
C GLU A 38 14.59 -11.75 4.10
N GLU A 39 14.67 -10.53 3.57
CA GLU A 39 15.96 -9.86 3.39
C GLU A 39 15.84 -8.41 3.86
N THR A 40 16.57 -8.15 4.94
CA THR A 40 17.04 -6.86 5.40
C THR A 40 17.76 -6.12 4.28
N SER A 41 17.24 -4.99 3.81
CA SER A 41 18.06 -3.99 3.13
C SER A 41 17.46 -2.59 3.28
N GLU A 42 18.35 -1.68 3.65
CA GLU A 42 18.24 -0.23 3.85
C GLU A 42 17.48 0.51 2.71
N PRO A 43 16.78 1.63 2.98
CA PRO A 43 16.01 2.32 1.95
C PRO A 43 16.93 3.19 1.10
N ASP A 44 17.21 2.76 -0.13
CA ASP A 44 17.88 3.56 -1.15
C ASP A 44 16.91 4.66 -1.66
N LEU A 45 17.27 5.91 -1.40
CA LEU A 45 16.51 7.10 -1.78
C LEU A 45 16.85 7.52 -3.21
N GLU A 46 15.92 7.18 -4.13
CA GLU A 46 15.63 7.84 -5.43
C GLU A 46 16.56 7.49 -6.63
N PRO A 47 16.04 7.39 -7.89
CA PRO A 47 15.04 8.31 -8.42
C PRO A 47 13.79 7.69 -9.07
N LEU A 48 12.68 8.38 -8.81
CA LEU A 48 11.44 8.68 -9.54
C LEU A 48 11.57 8.75 -11.08
N THR A 49 12.24 7.79 -11.71
CA THR A 49 12.48 7.76 -13.16
C THR A 49 12.49 6.34 -13.71
N ARG A 50 12.01 5.34 -12.95
CA ARG A 50 11.80 3.98 -13.50
C ARG A 50 10.70 4.08 -14.55
N LYS A 51 11.16 4.32 -15.78
CA LYS A 51 10.41 4.40 -17.02
C LYS A 51 9.26 3.41 -16.93
N PHE A 52 8.04 3.92 -16.96
CA PHE A 52 6.89 3.15 -17.36
C PHE A 52 7.25 2.56 -18.73
N LYS A 53 7.82 1.35 -18.73
CA LYS A 53 7.73 0.45 -19.87
C LYS A 53 6.26 0.10 -19.90
N SER A 54 5.47 1.00 -20.49
CA SER A 54 4.16 0.66 -20.98
C SER A 54 4.43 -0.55 -21.87
N ARG A 55 4.08 -1.73 -21.37
CA ARG A 55 3.68 -2.81 -22.25
C ARG A 55 2.36 -2.33 -22.83
N GLY A 56 2.44 -1.33 -23.71
CA GLY A 56 1.49 -1.08 -24.76
C GLY A 56 1.52 -2.34 -25.58
N LYS A 57 0.77 -3.35 -25.10
CA LYS A 57 0.36 -4.51 -25.85
C LYS A 57 -0.16 -3.87 -27.13
N LYS A 58 0.56 -4.05 -28.23
CA LYS A 58 0.28 -3.37 -29.50
C LYS A 58 -1.12 -3.79 -29.94
N HIS A 59 -2.14 -3.06 -29.50
CA HIS A 59 -3.45 -3.00 -30.13
C HIS A 59 -3.35 -2.13 -31.40
N GLY A 60 -2.13 -1.66 -31.72
CA GLY A 60 -1.76 -1.01 -32.96
C GLY A 60 -2.03 -1.90 -34.17
N ARG A 61 -3.22 -1.67 -34.74
CA ARG A 61 -3.46 -1.53 -36.18
C ARG A 61 -2.92 -2.69 -37.03
N LYS A 62 -3.64 -3.81 -37.06
CA LYS A 62 -3.58 -4.74 -38.21
C LYS A 62 -4.80 -4.67 -39.13
N HIS A 63 -5.87 -4.02 -38.70
CA HIS A 63 -7.02 -3.72 -39.57
C HIS A 63 -7.01 -2.23 -39.87
N ASN A 64 -6.45 -1.85 -41.02
CA ASN A 64 -6.65 -0.51 -41.57
C ASN A 64 -8.10 -0.46 -42.07
N TYR A 65 -9.06 -0.28 -41.15
CA TYR A 65 -10.49 -0.13 -41.47
C TYR A 65 -10.69 0.92 -42.56
N LEU A 66 -9.94 2.02 -42.45
CA LEU A 66 -9.90 3.08 -43.45
C LEU A 66 -9.52 2.59 -44.87
N ARG A 67 -8.60 1.64 -45.01
CA ARG A 67 -8.23 1.08 -46.33
C ARG A 67 -9.32 0.17 -46.89
N HIS A 68 -9.93 -0.65 -46.02
CA HIS A 68 -11.04 -1.51 -46.41
C HIS A 68 -12.24 -0.66 -46.90
N ASP A 69 -12.61 0.35 -46.12
CA ASP A 69 -13.75 1.21 -46.41
C ASP A 69 -13.53 2.07 -47.66
N ILE A 70 -12.29 2.58 -47.88
CA ILE A 70 -11.90 3.25 -49.14
C ILE A 70 -12.06 2.33 -50.36
N ASN A 71 -11.73 1.04 -50.22
CA ASN A 71 -11.90 0.09 -51.32
C ASN A 71 -13.38 -0.15 -51.62
N LEU A 72 -14.24 -0.28 -50.60
CA LEU A 72 -15.69 -0.43 -50.78
C LEU A 72 -16.33 0.81 -51.44
N LEU A 73 -15.86 2.01 -51.10
CA LEU A 73 -16.24 3.25 -51.78
C LEU A 73 -15.88 3.22 -53.27
N ARG A 74 -14.69 2.72 -53.61
CA ARG A 74 -14.23 2.60 -55.01
C ARG A 74 -15.03 1.56 -55.79
N THR A 75 -15.42 0.46 -55.16
CA THR A 75 -16.25 -0.58 -55.79
C THR A 75 -17.74 -0.27 -55.78
N GLN A 76 -18.14 0.91 -55.28
CA GLN A 76 -19.54 1.34 -55.09
C GLN A 76 -20.39 0.35 -54.26
N ASP A 77 -19.75 -0.44 -53.39
CA ASP A 77 -20.45 -1.36 -52.49
C ASP A 77 -20.86 -0.63 -51.21
N LEU A 78 -21.90 0.21 -51.35
CA LEU A 78 -22.38 1.09 -50.29
C LEU A 78 -23.03 0.32 -49.14
N LYS A 79 -23.61 -0.86 -49.39
CA LYS A 79 -24.28 -1.66 -48.37
C LYS A 79 -23.27 -2.25 -47.39
N THR A 80 -22.24 -2.92 -47.90
CA THR A 80 -21.18 -3.47 -47.04
C THR A 80 -20.38 -2.37 -46.35
N LEU A 81 -20.23 -1.21 -46.99
CA LEU A 81 -19.63 -0.03 -46.35
C LEU A 81 -20.45 0.43 -45.14
N HIS A 82 -21.77 0.55 -45.29
CA HIS A 82 -22.67 0.95 -44.21
C HIS A 82 -22.60 -0.02 -43.02
N GLU A 83 -22.68 -1.32 -43.28
CA GLU A 83 -22.57 -2.37 -42.25
C GLU A 83 -21.19 -2.35 -41.56
N SER A 84 -20.11 -2.14 -42.32
CA SER A 84 -18.74 -1.98 -41.78
C SER A 84 -18.64 -0.79 -40.82
N ILE A 85 -19.18 0.37 -41.21
CA ILE A 85 -19.17 1.58 -40.38
C ILE A 85 -19.96 1.35 -39.09
N LEU A 86 -21.17 0.79 -39.17
CA LEU A 86 -21.98 0.46 -37.99
C LEU A 86 -21.24 -0.49 -37.04
N ALA A 87 -20.62 -1.55 -37.58
CA ALA A 87 -19.86 -2.49 -36.77
C ALA A 87 -18.64 -1.83 -36.09
N ASN A 88 -17.97 -0.91 -36.76
CA ASN A 88 -16.84 -0.17 -36.19
C ASN A 88 -17.30 0.81 -35.09
N LEU A 89 -18.44 1.47 -35.28
CA LEU A 89 -19.04 2.34 -34.26
C LEU A 89 -19.40 1.55 -33.01
N HIS A 90 -20.10 0.41 -33.14
CA HIS A 90 -20.41 -0.45 -31.98
C HIS A 90 -19.15 -0.95 -31.26
N LYS A 91 -18.11 -1.33 -32.01
CA LYS A 91 -16.82 -1.74 -31.41
C LYS A 91 -16.14 -0.60 -30.66
N ALA A 92 -16.16 0.61 -31.23
CA ALA A 92 -15.59 1.80 -30.59
C ALA A 92 -16.36 2.16 -29.31
N GLU A 93 -17.69 2.13 -29.36
CA GLU A 93 -18.57 2.37 -28.23
C GLU A 93 -18.34 1.35 -27.11
N ALA A 94 -18.37 0.06 -27.42
CA ALA A 94 -18.10 -1.00 -26.43
C ALA A 94 -16.69 -0.86 -25.81
N SER A 95 -15.68 -0.55 -26.62
CA SER A 95 -14.32 -0.32 -26.13
C SER A 95 -14.23 0.91 -25.22
N SER A 96 -14.99 1.97 -25.53
CA SER A 96 -15.06 3.19 -24.73
C SER A 96 -15.67 2.91 -23.36
N PHE A 97 -16.76 2.14 -23.29
CA PHE A 97 -17.36 1.72 -22.02
C PHE A 97 -16.38 0.91 -21.17
N MET A 98 -15.70 -0.08 -21.75
CA MET A 98 -14.71 -0.87 -21.02
C MET A 98 -13.53 -0.04 -20.49
N LEU A 99 -13.05 0.94 -21.28
CA LEU A 99 -11.99 1.84 -20.85
C LEU A 99 -12.46 2.79 -19.74
N MET A 100 -13.70 3.27 -19.82
CA MET A 100 -14.31 4.11 -18.79
C MET A 100 -14.44 3.33 -17.47
N ASP A 101 -14.92 2.09 -17.51
CA ASP A 101 -15.02 1.23 -16.33
C ASP A 101 -13.65 0.96 -15.70
N GLN A 102 -12.65 0.66 -16.53
CA GLN A 102 -11.28 0.48 -16.07
C GLN A 102 -10.71 1.75 -15.42
N PHE A 103 -10.95 2.91 -16.02
CA PHE A 103 -10.51 4.20 -15.49
C PHE A 103 -11.17 4.50 -14.14
N ASN A 104 -12.49 4.30 -14.04
CA ASN A 104 -13.25 4.52 -12.82
C ASN A 104 -12.76 3.60 -11.69
N LEU A 105 -12.61 2.30 -11.96
CA LEU A 105 -12.09 1.35 -10.98
C LEU A 105 -10.70 1.75 -10.49
N GLN A 106 -9.81 2.12 -11.40
CA GLN A 106 -8.45 2.54 -11.05
C GLN A 106 -8.45 3.84 -10.23
N SER A 107 -9.33 4.79 -10.58
CA SER A 107 -9.47 6.07 -9.89
C SER A 107 -9.95 5.85 -8.45
N THR A 108 -11.03 5.09 -8.26
CA THR A 108 -11.58 4.76 -6.93
C THR A 108 -10.58 3.99 -6.07
N GLN A 109 -9.83 3.06 -6.65
CA GLN A 109 -8.82 2.32 -5.89
C GLN A 109 -7.68 3.24 -5.42
N LYS A 110 -7.23 4.16 -6.28
CA LYS A 110 -6.18 5.13 -5.92
C LYS A 110 -6.65 6.13 -4.88
N SER A 111 -7.89 6.60 -4.94
CA SER A 111 -8.41 7.52 -3.93
C SER A 111 -8.49 6.86 -2.56
N LEU A 112 -8.92 5.59 -2.50
CA LEU A 112 -8.97 4.83 -1.24
C LEU A 112 -7.58 4.59 -0.65
N ASP A 113 -6.60 4.18 -1.47
CA ASP A 113 -5.21 3.99 -1.03
C ASP A 113 -4.60 5.31 -0.49
N LEU A 114 -4.87 6.42 -1.16
CA LEU A 114 -4.41 7.74 -0.71
C LEU A 114 -5.05 8.14 0.63
N GLU A 115 -6.35 7.92 0.80
CA GLU A 115 -7.06 8.20 2.04
C GLU A 115 -6.50 7.38 3.21
N GLN A 116 -6.27 6.08 2.99
CA GLN A 116 -5.65 5.20 4.00
C GLN A 116 -4.24 5.66 4.38
N LYS A 117 -3.42 6.05 3.40
CA LYS A 117 -2.07 6.58 3.65
C LYS A 117 -2.11 7.89 4.43
N ASN A 118 -3.03 8.78 4.12
CA ASN A 118 -3.19 10.04 4.85
C ASN A 118 -3.60 9.78 6.32
N GLN A 119 -4.49 8.82 6.56
CA GLN A 119 -4.86 8.44 7.91
C GLN A 119 -3.68 7.84 8.67
N ALA A 120 -2.92 6.93 8.06
CA ALA A 120 -1.74 6.33 8.65
C ALA A 120 -0.66 7.39 8.97
N LEU A 121 -0.48 8.37 8.06
CA LEU A 121 0.43 9.49 8.27
C LEU A 121 0.02 10.35 9.47
N ALA A 122 -1.26 10.70 9.59
CA ALA A 122 -1.76 11.49 10.72
C ALA A 122 -1.57 10.78 12.07
N LEU A 123 -1.81 9.47 12.12
CA LEU A 123 -1.54 8.66 13.31
C LEU A 123 -0.05 8.63 13.64
N SER A 124 0.81 8.43 12.63
CA SER A 124 2.26 8.45 12.81
C SER A 124 2.75 9.80 13.31
N GLN A 125 2.25 10.91 12.77
CA GLN A 125 2.62 12.27 13.20
C GLN A 125 2.23 12.52 14.66
N THR A 126 1.04 12.07 15.06
CA THR A 126 0.57 12.18 16.43
C THR A 126 1.46 11.38 17.38
N GLU A 127 1.79 10.14 17.02
CA GLU A 127 2.66 9.29 17.83
C GLU A 127 4.09 9.83 17.92
N THR A 128 4.65 10.34 16.82
CA THR A 128 5.97 11.00 16.86
C THR A 128 5.98 12.24 17.75
N SER A 129 4.89 13.01 17.77
CA SER A 129 4.76 14.17 18.67
C SER A 129 4.71 13.73 20.13
N ARG A 130 3.95 12.67 20.43
CA ARG A 130 3.87 12.07 21.76
C ARG A 130 5.24 11.57 22.24
N LEU A 131 5.94 10.81 21.41
CA LEU A 131 7.29 10.32 21.73
C LEU A 131 8.30 11.48 21.89
N THR A 132 8.18 12.53 21.07
CA THR A 132 9.04 13.72 21.20
C THR A 132 8.83 14.41 22.55
N SER A 133 7.59 14.54 23.01
CA SER A 133 7.31 15.08 24.36
C SER A 133 7.84 14.18 25.47
N GLU A 134 7.70 12.85 25.34
CA GLU A 134 8.18 11.88 26.33
C GLU A 134 9.72 11.92 26.42
N VAL A 135 10.42 12.03 25.29
CA VAL A 135 11.88 12.20 25.26
C VAL A 135 12.31 13.51 25.92
N ALA A 136 11.58 14.61 25.69
CA ALA A 136 11.88 15.88 26.33
C ALA A 136 11.74 15.80 27.86
N GLU A 137 10.67 15.16 28.35
CA GLU A 137 10.44 14.95 29.78
C GLU A 137 11.49 14.03 30.42
N LEU A 138 11.85 12.92 29.77
CA LEU A 138 12.91 12.05 30.25
C LEU A 138 14.26 12.78 30.29
N THR A 139 14.52 13.66 29.31
CA THR A 139 15.74 14.48 29.28
C THR A 139 15.79 15.45 30.46
N THR A 140 14.67 16.05 30.87
CA THR A 140 14.64 16.90 32.08
C THR A 140 14.85 16.08 33.35
N GLN A 141 14.19 14.93 33.46
CA GLN A 141 14.37 14.05 34.63
C GLN A 141 15.82 13.53 34.78
N ILE A 142 16.51 13.26 33.68
CA ILE A 142 17.93 12.86 33.70
C ILE A 142 18.78 14.00 34.27
N LYS A 143 18.57 15.24 33.81
CA LYS A 143 19.32 16.41 34.32
C LYS A 143 19.13 16.62 35.81
N GLU A 144 17.89 16.53 36.31
CA GLU A 144 17.59 16.65 37.74
C GLU A 144 18.29 15.54 38.56
N LYS A 145 18.33 14.32 38.03
CA LYS A 145 19.03 13.19 38.67
C LYS A 145 20.54 13.41 38.70
N ASP A 146 21.13 13.94 37.62
CA ASP A 146 22.56 14.23 37.54
C ASP A 146 22.97 15.34 38.52
N GLU A 147 22.16 16.39 38.67
CA GLU A 147 22.37 17.45 39.66
C GLU A 147 22.32 16.89 41.10
N LEU A 148 21.31 16.08 41.41
CA LEU A 148 21.19 15.44 42.72
C LEU A 148 22.39 14.51 43.02
N LEU A 149 22.86 13.77 42.02
CA LEU A 149 24.03 12.90 42.17
C LEU A 149 25.30 13.71 42.44
N ALA A 150 25.49 14.85 41.78
CA ALA A 150 26.61 15.74 42.04
C ALA A 150 26.58 16.31 43.46
N ASP A 151 25.40 16.73 43.94
CA ASP A 151 25.21 17.22 45.31
C ASP A 151 25.50 16.16 46.36
N LEU A 152 24.96 14.94 46.19
CA LEU A 152 25.24 13.82 47.08
C LEU A 152 26.72 13.44 47.08
N HIS A 153 27.38 13.49 45.93
CA HIS A 153 28.81 13.22 45.83
C HIS A 153 29.64 14.27 46.60
N ASN A 154 29.27 15.55 46.49
CA ASN A 154 29.91 16.62 47.26
C ASN A 154 29.73 16.42 48.77
N GLN A 155 28.52 16.07 49.23
CA GLN A 155 28.23 15.80 50.65
C GLN A 155 29.02 14.60 51.20
N LEU A 156 29.14 13.52 50.42
CA LEU A 156 29.95 12.37 50.81
C LEU A 156 31.43 12.75 50.98
N LYS A 157 31.95 13.57 50.06
CA LYS A 157 33.33 14.03 50.11
C LYS A 157 33.61 14.92 51.33
N THR A 158 32.67 15.80 51.70
CA THR A 158 32.80 16.62 52.93
C THR A 158 32.78 15.75 54.18
N LEU A 159 31.85 14.80 54.28
CA LEU A 159 31.78 13.87 55.42
C LEU A 159 33.02 12.99 55.55
N GLU A 160 33.59 12.53 54.43
CA GLU A 160 34.86 11.79 54.45
C GLU A 160 36.04 12.65 54.92
N ALA A 161 36.05 13.94 54.58
CA ALA A 161 37.09 14.86 55.05
C ALA A 161 36.96 15.13 56.56
N GLU A 162 35.73 15.35 57.04
CA GLU A 162 35.44 15.53 58.47
C GLU A 162 35.82 14.30 59.30
N LYS A 163 35.53 13.08 58.80
CA LYS A 163 35.89 11.83 59.49
C LYS A 163 37.41 11.60 59.60
N LYS A 164 38.21 12.20 58.70
CA LYS A 164 39.68 12.06 58.67
C LYS A 164 40.39 13.14 59.50
N SER A 165 39.66 14.14 60.02
CA SER A 165 40.15 15.15 60.95
C SER A 165 39.99 14.72 62.40
#